data_AF-A0A9P0LGF5-F1
#
_entry.id   AF-A0A9P0LGF5-F1
#
_cell.length_a   1.000
_cell.length_b   1.000
_cell.length_c   1.000
_cell.angle_alpha   90.00
_cell.angle_beta   90.00
_cell.angle_gamma   90.00
#
_symmetry.space_group_name_H-M   'P 1'
#
loop_
_entity.id
_entity.type
_entity.pdbx_description
1 polymer ?
#
loop_
_entity_poly.entity_id
_entity_poly.type
_entity_poly.pdbx_seq_one_letter_code
_entity_poly.pdbx_strand_id
1 'polypeptide(L)'
;MRQTTFALAATVTAALICGASCLVQPQEVFSWKEMEFAWPSKEAMDEAVKSGEYIRENNLPLGIDRWKDKLFVTVPRWKAGVAASLNYIDLSTANTTSPLTPYPSWMANKLPKEGEHPPEDHVVSVFRAFVDSCDRLWVMETGLADILGIPHQVTSPAIVIFDLNTDKVIRRYQLKPEDIKGDDSFFANIVST
;
A
#
# COMPACT_ATOMS: atom_id res chain seq x y z
N MET A 1 -50.95 68.10 -7.68
CA MET A 1 -51.82 67.88 -8.86
C MET A 1 -50.98 67.16 -9.92
N ARG A 2 -51.45 65.99 -10.41
CA ARG A 2 -50.88 65.09 -11.47
C ARG A 2 -49.52 64.41 -11.15
N GLN A 3 -49.49 63.09 -10.88
CA GLN A 3 -49.57 61.88 -11.74
C GLN A 3 -48.28 61.56 -12.56
N THR A 4 -47.64 60.43 -12.18
CA THR A 4 -47.02 59.34 -13.00
C THR A 4 -46.18 59.70 -14.23
N THR A 5 -44.96 59.18 -14.45
CA THR A 5 -44.65 57.77 -14.81
C THR A 5 -43.12 57.56 -14.92
N PHE A 6 -42.69 56.30 -14.73
CA PHE A 6 -41.35 55.71 -14.82
C PHE A 6 -40.63 55.82 -16.18
N ALA A 7 -39.29 55.78 -16.16
CA ALA A 7 -38.50 55.02 -17.13
C ALA A 7 -37.14 54.59 -16.54
N LEU A 8 -36.82 53.32 -16.77
CA LEU A 8 -35.70 52.53 -16.24
C LEU A 8 -34.58 52.45 -17.30
N ALA A 9 -33.31 52.54 -16.89
CA ALA A 9 -32.16 51.94 -17.60
C ALA A 9 -30.97 51.92 -16.61
N ALA A 10 -30.78 50.85 -15.83
CA ALA A 10 -30.12 49.60 -16.18
C ALA A 10 -28.64 49.77 -16.59
N THR A 11 -27.75 49.71 -15.61
CA THR A 11 -26.42 49.12 -15.80
C THR A 11 -26.20 48.09 -14.70
N VAL A 12 -26.27 46.83 -15.12
CA VAL A 12 -25.94 45.66 -14.32
C VAL A 12 -24.43 45.55 -14.27
N THR A 13 -23.85 45.69 -13.09
CA THR A 13 -22.54 45.10 -12.77
C THR A 13 -22.63 44.38 -11.44
N ALA A 14 -23.46 43.34 -11.40
CA ALA A 14 -23.32 42.28 -10.41
C ALA A 14 -22.26 41.30 -10.93
N ALA A 15 -20.98 41.67 -10.77
CA ALA A 15 -19.89 40.70 -10.82
C ALA A 15 -19.54 40.29 -9.38
N LEU A 16 -20.52 39.72 -8.67
CA LEU A 16 -20.23 38.82 -7.55
C LEU A 16 -19.95 37.45 -8.17
N ILE A 17 -18.79 37.34 -8.79
CA ILE A 17 -18.17 36.03 -9.02
C ILE A 17 -17.76 35.56 -7.63
N CYS A 18 -18.66 34.87 -6.94
CA CYS A 18 -18.28 34.05 -5.81
C CYS A 18 -17.49 32.86 -6.40
N GLY A 19 -16.25 33.12 -6.79
CA GLY A 19 -15.25 32.13 -7.11
C GLY A 19 -14.71 31.54 -5.82
N ALA A 20 -15.60 31.02 -4.97
CA ALA A 20 -15.19 30.08 -3.96
C ALA A 20 -15.00 28.76 -4.68
N SER A 21 -13.82 28.57 -5.26
CA SER A 21 -13.31 27.23 -5.55
C SER A 21 -13.54 26.44 -4.27
N CYS A 22 -14.45 25.46 -4.30
CA CYS A 22 -14.57 24.47 -3.24
C CYS A 22 -13.27 23.66 -3.24
N LEU A 23 -12.21 24.23 -2.66
CA LEU A 23 -10.97 23.54 -2.38
C LEU A 23 -11.29 22.61 -1.21
N VAL A 24 -11.79 21.43 -1.54
CA VAL A 24 -11.88 20.33 -0.58
C VAL A 24 -10.44 20.03 -0.17
N GLN A 25 -10.07 20.48 1.03
CA GLN A 25 -8.80 20.10 1.62
C GLN A 25 -8.85 18.61 1.90
N PRO A 26 -7.84 17.83 1.48
CA PRO A 26 -7.78 16.42 1.84
C PRO A 26 -7.77 16.32 3.37
N GLN A 27 -8.72 15.57 3.91
CA GLN A 27 -8.72 15.28 5.34
C GLN A 27 -7.63 14.25 5.63
N GLU A 28 -6.75 14.56 6.56
CA GLU A 28 -5.80 13.57 7.08
C GLU A 28 -6.59 12.51 7.86
N VAL A 29 -6.50 11.26 7.39
CA VAL A 29 -7.13 10.10 8.04
C VAL A 29 -6.11 9.34 8.87
N PHE A 30 -4.91 9.17 8.33
CA PHE A 30 -3.80 8.47 8.96
C PHE A 30 -2.49 9.24 8.83
N SER A 31 -1.64 9.15 9.84
CA SER A 31 -0.34 9.80 9.89
C SER A 31 0.63 9.02 10.77
N TRP A 32 1.85 8.83 10.27
CA TRP A 32 2.93 8.15 10.98
C TRP A 32 4.21 8.97 10.84
N LYS A 33 4.96 9.09 11.93
CA LYS A 33 6.36 9.54 11.85
C LYS A 33 7.25 8.41 11.34
N GLU A 34 6.97 7.21 11.80
CA GLU A 34 7.61 5.95 11.43
C GLU A 34 6.51 4.90 11.33
N MET A 35 6.59 4.00 10.35
CA MET A 35 5.57 2.96 10.21
C MET A 35 5.63 2.01 11.40
N GLU A 36 4.50 1.82 12.06
CA GLU A 36 4.35 0.87 13.15
C GLU A 36 3.63 -0.40 12.65
N PHE A 37 3.95 -1.54 13.25
CA PHE A 37 3.36 -2.83 12.90
C PHE A 37 2.71 -3.47 14.12
N ALA A 38 1.66 -4.25 13.89
CA ALA A 38 0.91 -4.98 14.91
C ALA A 38 1.70 -6.21 15.38
N TRP A 39 2.81 -5.95 16.09
CA TRP A 39 3.69 -6.98 16.63
C TRP A 39 2.92 -7.91 17.59
N PRO A 40 3.23 -9.22 17.61
CA PRO A 40 2.55 -10.17 18.50
C PRO A 40 2.77 -9.85 19.98
N SER A 41 3.94 -9.30 20.31
CA SER A 41 4.27 -8.80 21.64
C SER A 41 5.38 -7.74 21.56
N LYS A 42 5.60 -7.03 22.67
CA LYS A 42 6.70 -6.08 22.79
C LYS A 42 8.06 -6.77 22.65
N GLU A 43 8.20 -7.96 23.21
CA GLU A 43 9.43 -8.76 23.15
C GLU A 43 9.76 -9.14 21.70
N ALA A 44 8.76 -9.53 20.91
CA ALA A 44 8.94 -9.84 19.49
C ALA A 44 9.42 -8.61 18.70
N MET A 45 8.85 -7.42 18.99
CA MET A 45 9.30 -6.17 18.39
C MET A 45 10.75 -5.85 18.80
N ASP A 46 11.07 -5.94 20.10
CA ASP A 46 12.40 -5.62 20.61
C ASP A 46 13.47 -6.57 20.06
N GLU A 47 13.14 -7.85 19.90
CA GLU A 47 14.01 -8.84 19.24
C GLU A 47 14.24 -8.48 17.77
N ALA A 48 13.19 -8.12 17.03
CA ALA A 48 13.30 -7.71 15.63
C ALA A 48 14.14 -6.43 15.45
N VAL A 49 14.02 -5.47 16.38
CA VAL A 49 14.89 -4.28 16.40
C VAL A 49 16.34 -4.68 16.67
N LYS A 50 16.56 -5.54 17.66
CA LYS A 50 17.91 -6.00 18.04
C LYS A 50 18.59 -6.81 16.94
N SER A 51 17.85 -7.64 16.22
CA SER A 51 18.36 -8.47 15.13
C SER A 51 18.55 -7.69 13.82
N GLY A 52 17.97 -6.50 13.72
CA GLY A 52 17.95 -5.71 12.48
C GLY A 52 16.87 -6.17 11.48
N GLU A 53 16.00 -7.10 11.86
CA GLU A 53 14.81 -7.48 11.07
C GLU A 53 13.77 -6.34 11.03
N TYR A 54 13.85 -5.39 11.96
CA TYR A 54 13.05 -4.18 11.97
C TYR A 54 13.89 -2.92 12.25
N ILE A 55 14.09 -2.11 11.21
CA ILE A 55 14.73 -0.79 11.26
C ILE A 55 13.66 0.24 10.89
N ARG A 56 13.18 1.00 11.87
CA ARG A 56 11.95 1.81 11.75
C ARG A 56 11.97 2.74 10.55
N GLU A 57 13.10 3.41 10.34
CA GLU A 57 13.31 4.43 9.31
C GLU A 57 13.34 3.85 7.89
N ASN A 58 13.54 2.53 7.75
CA ASN A 58 13.59 1.85 6.47
C ASN A 58 12.21 1.38 5.97
N ASN A 59 11.17 1.50 6.79
CA ASN A 59 9.81 1.05 6.46
C ASN A 59 9.05 2.20 5.81
N LEU A 60 9.16 2.33 4.49
CA LEU A 60 8.49 3.39 3.71
C LEU A 60 7.30 2.82 2.93
N PRO A 61 6.07 3.33 3.15
CA PRO A 61 4.91 2.87 2.41
C PRO A 61 4.97 3.36 0.96
N LEU A 62 4.43 2.55 0.03
CA LEU A 62 4.50 2.84 -1.39
C LEU A 62 3.11 2.81 -2.08
N GLY A 63 2.29 1.80 -1.81
CA GLY A 63 0.99 1.62 -2.45
C GLY A 63 -0.12 1.41 -1.43
N ILE A 64 -1.32 1.85 -1.78
CA ILE A 64 -2.54 1.63 -0.97
C ILE A 64 -3.69 1.20 -1.87
N ASP A 65 -4.55 0.33 -1.34
CA ASP A 65 -5.86 0.05 -1.93
C ASP A 65 -6.84 -0.42 -0.85
N ARG A 66 -8.15 -0.31 -1.09
CA ARG A 66 -9.17 -0.59 -0.09
C ARG A 66 -10.10 -1.72 -0.54
N TRP A 67 -10.33 -2.65 0.38
CA TRP A 67 -11.41 -3.62 0.29
C TRP A 67 -12.23 -3.63 1.58
N LYS A 68 -13.50 -3.21 1.51
CA LYS A 68 -14.40 -3.11 2.68
C LYS A 68 -13.72 -2.31 3.81
N ASP A 69 -13.44 -2.97 4.94
CA ASP A 69 -12.78 -2.38 6.11
C ASP A 69 -11.28 -2.71 6.19
N LYS A 70 -10.67 -3.24 5.13
CA LYS A 70 -9.22 -3.39 5.01
C LYS A 70 -8.67 -2.31 4.08
N LEU A 71 -7.81 -1.43 4.60
CA LEU A 71 -6.96 -0.57 3.79
C LEU A 71 -5.60 -1.24 3.65
N PHE A 72 -5.33 -1.84 2.50
CA PHE A 72 -4.04 -2.44 2.19
C PHE A 72 -2.97 -1.36 2.05
N VAL A 73 -1.78 -1.65 2.58
CA VAL A 73 -0.60 -0.78 2.52
C VAL A 73 0.61 -1.65 2.18
N THR A 74 1.32 -1.30 1.12
CA THR A 74 2.55 -1.97 0.72
C THR A 74 3.77 -1.23 1.24
N VAL A 75 4.75 -1.98 1.75
CA VAL A 75 6.04 -1.48 2.24
C VAL A 75 7.13 -2.29 1.53
N PRO A 76 7.62 -1.86 0.36
CA PRO A 76 8.61 -2.60 -0.39
C PRO A 76 9.93 -2.71 0.39
N ARG A 77 10.68 -3.81 0.20
CA ARG A 77 12.00 -4.02 0.81
C ARG A 77 13.09 -3.25 0.07
N TRP A 78 12.95 -1.93 0.00
CA TRP A 78 13.98 -1.04 -0.55
C TRP A 78 15.26 -1.07 0.27
N LYS A 79 15.16 -1.24 1.58
CA LYS A 79 16.29 -1.44 2.48
C LYS A 79 16.05 -2.64 3.39
N ALA A 80 17.11 -3.16 4.00
CA ALA A 80 17.01 -4.13 5.09
C ALA A 80 16.18 -3.60 6.27
N GLY A 81 15.63 -4.51 7.08
CA GLY A 81 14.85 -4.14 8.27
C GLY A 81 13.39 -3.73 8.01
N VAL A 82 12.83 -4.07 6.85
CA VAL A 82 11.38 -3.95 6.62
C VAL A 82 10.65 -5.10 7.33
N ALA A 83 9.71 -4.79 8.22
CA ALA A 83 9.07 -5.82 9.05
C ALA A 83 8.16 -6.74 8.23
N ALA A 84 7.28 -6.16 7.42
CA ALA A 84 6.38 -6.87 6.53
C ALA A 84 6.05 -6.04 5.29
N SER A 85 5.95 -6.68 4.13
CA SER A 85 5.84 -5.98 2.86
C SER A 85 4.40 -5.77 2.40
N LEU A 86 3.52 -6.73 2.67
CA LEU A 86 2.09 -6.60 2.40
C LEU A 86 1.35 -6.52 3.73
N ASN A 87 0.59 -5.44 3.91
CA ASN A 87 -0.08 -5.15 5.16
C ASN A 87 -1.48 -4.60 4.92
N TYR A 88 -2.28 -4.50 5.97
CA TYR A 88 -3.52 -3.74 5.98
C TYR A 88 -3.74 -3.02 7.32
N ILE A 89 -4.62 -2.03 7.30
CA ILE A 89 -5.21 -1.40 8.48
C ILE A 89 -6.68 -1.80 8.54
N ASP A 90 -7.13 -2.26 9.71
CA ASP A 90 -8.54 -2.56 9.97
C ASP A 90 -9.30 -1.26 10.28
N LEU A 91 -10.03 -0.75 9.28
CA LEU A 91 -10.80 0.49 9.34
C LEU A 91 -11.94 0.44 10.36
N SER A 92 -12.39 -0.74 10.79
CA SER A 92 -13.47 -0.85 11.79
C SER A 92 -13.02 -0.47 13.20
N THR A 93 -11.71 -0.52 13.46
CA THR A 93 -11.08 -0.22 14.77
C THR A 93 -10.00 0.86 14.68
N ALA A 94 -9.84 1.44 13.49
CA ALA A 94 -8.74 2.33 13.15
C ALA A 94 -8.77 3.65 13.92
N ASN A 95 -7.58 4.14 14.24
CA ASN A 95 -7.31 5.52 14.64
C ASN A 95 -6.19 6.10 13.76
N THR A 96 -5.89 7.39 13.92
CA THR A 96 -4.94 8.11 13.05
C THR A 96 -3.53 7.51 13.01
N THR A 97 -3.12 6.79 14.05
CA THR A 97 -1.79 6.16 14.16
C THR A 97 -1.87 4.63 14.20
N SER A 98 -2.95 4.04 13.68
CA SER A 98 -3.13 2.59 13.71
C SER A 98 -1.93 1.86 13.09
N PRO A 99 -1.44 0.78 13.73
CA PRO A 99 -0.33 0.01 13.19
C PRO A 99 -0.77 -0.81 11.97
N LEU A 100 0.21 -1.15 11.14
CA LEU A 100 0.05 -2.07 10.01
C LEU A 100 -0.05 -3.52 10.49
N THR A 101 -1.06 -4.24 10.02
CA THR A 101 -1.20 -5.68 10.24
C THR A 101 -0.69 -6.45 9.02
N PRO A 102 0.32 -7.33 9.16
CA PRO A 102 0.82 -8.10 8.02
C PRO A 102 -0.24 -9.01 7.42
N TYR A 103 -0.28 -9.07 6.09
CA TYR A 103 -1.26 -9.82 5.33
C TYR A 103 -0.62 -10.93 4.48
N PRO A 104 -1.25 -12.11 4.39
CA PRO A 104 -2.33 -12.58 5.27
C PRO A 104 -1.84 -12.90 6.70
N SER A 105 -0.52 -12.98 6.89
CA SER A 105 0.09 -13.24 8.19
C SER A 105 1.53 -12.72 8.28
N TRP A 106 2.06 -12.68 9.50
CA TRP A 106 3.50 -12.49 9.74
C TRP A 106 4.36 -13.54 9.02
N MET A 107 3.92 -14.81 9.00
CA MET A 107 4.66 -15.91 8.37
C MET A 107 4.78 -15.68 6.85
N ALA A 108 3.71 -15.21 6.21
CA ALA A 108 3.73 -14.90 4.78
C ALA A 108 4.75 -13.81 4.42
N ASN A 109 5.09 -12.91 5.34
CA ASN A 109 6.02 -11.81 5.10
C ASN A 109 7.45 -12.06 5.57
N LYS A 110 7.69 -13.16 6.30
CA LYS A 110 9.00 -13.49 6.87
C LYS A 110 9.96 -13.94 5.78
N LEU A 111 11.14 -13.31 5.71
CA LEU A 111 12.18 -13.75 4.77
C LEU A 111 12.66 -15.17 5.15
N PRO A 112 12.71 -16.10 4.19
CA PRO A 112 13.14 -17.47 4.46
C PRO A 112 14.63 -17.49 4.81
N LYS A 113 15.02 -18.35 5.75
CA LYS A 113 16.43 -18.69 5.98
C LYS A 113 16.90 -19.69 4.92
N GLU A 114 18.21 -19.85 4.82
CA GLU A 114 18.81 -20.84 3.91
C GLU A 114 18.23 -22.24 4.17
N GLY A 115 17.69 -22.85 3.11
CA GLY A 115 17.06 -24.18 3.17
C GLY A 115 15.60 -24.20 3.67
N GLU A 116 15.01 -23.07 4.04
CA GLU A 116 13.58 -23.01 4.39
C GLU A 116 12.70 -22.97 3.12
N HIS A 117 11.60 -23.72 3.16
CA HIS A 117 10.56 -23.65 2.14
C HIS A 117 9.46 -22.69 2.60
N PRO A 118 9.34 -21.51 1.98
CA PRO A 118 8.32 -20.55 2.37
C PRO A 118 6.90 -21.08 2.05
N PRO A 119 5.87 -20.63 2.78
CA PRO A 119 4.49 -21.01 2.48
C PRO A 119 4.02 -20.46 1.12
N GLU A 120 2.91 -20.98 0.60
CA GLU A 120 2.38 -20.59 -0.72
C GLU A 120 2.02 -19.10 -0.83
N ASP A 121 1.58 -18.52 0.28
CA ASP A 121 1.22 -17.10 0.44
C ASP A 121 2.42 -16.18 0.67
N HIS A 122 3.64 -16.73 0.64
CA HIS A 122 4.83 -15.95 0.92
C HIS A 122 5.08 -14.82 -0.08
N VAL A 123 5.39 -13.64 0.45
CA VAL A 123 5.78 -12.44 -0.28
C VAL A 123 7.08 -11.89 0.31
N VAL A 124 7.96 -11.41 -0.56
CA VAL A 124 9.25 -10.83 -0.19
C VAL A 124 9.13 -9.33 -0.18
N SER A 125 8.82 -8.72 -1.32
CA SER A 125 8.82 -7.27 -1.53
C SER A 125 7.74 -6.89 -2.53
N VAL A 126 6.59 -6.49 -1.98
CA VAL A 126 5.41 -6.08 -2.70
C VAL A 126 5.48 -4.59 -3.04
N PHE A 127 5.34 -4.29 -4.33
CA PHE A 127 5.39 -2.92 -4.83
C PHE A 127 4.01 -2.30 -4.99
N ARG A 128 3.07 -3.08 -5.54
CA ARG A 128 1.70 -2.67 -5.80
C ARG A 128 0.75 -3.75 -5.36
N ALA A 129 -0.38 -3.31 -4.84
CA ALA A 129 -1.54 -4.12 -4.56
C ALA A 129 -2.74 -3.43 -5.20
N PHE A 130 -3.65 -4.22 -5.77
CA PHE A 130 -4.87 -3.75 -6.41
C PHE A 130 -6.03 -4.68 -6.06
N VAL A 131 -7.15 -4.10 -5.65
CA VAL A 131 -8.40 -4.82 -5.37
C VAL A 131 -9.31 -4.71 -6.57
N ASP A 132 -9.64 -5.86 -7.18
CA ASP A 132 -10.57 -5.87 -8.31
C ASP A 132 -12.05 -5.99 -7.89
N SER A 133 -12.95 -5.89 -8.88
CA SER A 133 -14.40 -5.98 -8.67
C SER A 133 -14.89 -7.36 -8.24
N CYS A 134 -14.03 -8.37 -8.20
CA CYS A 134 -14.35 -9.76 -7.85
C CYS A 134 -13.86 -10.13 -6.45
N ASP A 135 -13.56 -9.15 -5.59
CA ASP A 135 -13.00 -9.34 -4.25
C ASP A 135 -11.66 -10.10 -4.28
N ARG A 136 -10.81 -9.80 -5.26
CA ARG A 136 -9.46 -10.36 -5.36
C ARG A 136 -8.40 -9.29 -5.18
N LEU A 137 -7.38 -9.59 -4.38
CA LEU A 137 -6.20 -8.76 -4.23
C LEU A 137 -5.10 -9.25 -5.17
N TRP A 138 -4.79 -8.43 -6.15
CA TRP A 138 -3.67 -8.62 -7.07
C TRP A 138 -2.45 -7.95 -6.49
N VAL A 139 -1.33 -8.66 -6.48
CA VAL A 139 -0.09 -8.23 -5.86
C VAL A 139 1.04 -8.41 -6.85
N MET A 140 1.84 -7.35 -7.04
CA MET A 140 3.12 -7.42 -7.71
C MET A 140 4.24 -7.65 -6.69
N GLU A 141 4.74 -8.89 -6.65
CA GLU A 141 5.80 -9.34 -5.77
C GLU A 141 7.13 -9.40 -6.55
N THR A 142 8.12 -8.60 -6.16
CA THR A 142 9.38 -8.48 -6.92
C THR A 142 10.38 -9.61 -6.62
N GLY A 143 10.26 -10.25 -5.46
CA GLY A 143 11.19 -11.26 -4.97
C GLY A 143 12.55 -10.71 -4.54
N LEU A 144 12.77 -9.40 -4.62
CA LEU A 144 14.02 -8.73 -4.29
C LEU A 144 13.96 -8.12 -2.89
N ALA A 145 14.97 -8.38 -2.08
CA ALA A 145 15.16 -7.74 -0.79
C ALA A 145 16.40 -6.82 -0.80
N ASP A 146 16.33 -5.77 0.02
CA ASP A 146 17.40 -4.77 0.20
C ASP A 146 17.84 -4.09 -1.11
N ILE A 147 16.86 -3.69 -1.93
CA ILE A 147 17.03 -3.21 -3.32
C ILE A 147 17.99 -2.01 -3.45
N LEU A 148 18.06 -1.13 -2.46
CA LEU A 148 18.93 0.06 -2.43
C LEU A 148 20.17 -0.13 -1.54
N GLY A 149 20.31 -1.30 -0.90
CA GLY A 149 21.44 -1.68 -0.07
C GLY A 149 22.31 -2.72 -0.78
N ILE A 150 22.22 -3.97 -0.34
CA ILE A 150 22.85 -5.14 -0.97
C ILE A 150 21.73 -6.01 -1.57
N PRO A 151 21.35 -5.77 -2.84
CA PRO A 151 20.20 -6.43 -3.45
C PRO A 151 20.45 -7.92 -3.56
N HIS A 152 19.44 -8.71 -3.19
CA HIS A 152 19.47 -10.16 -3.39
C HIS A 152 18.09 -10.68 -3.78
N GLN A 153 18.08 -11.55 -4.79
CA GLN A 153 16.87 -12.21 -5.28
C GLN A 153 16.56 -13.42 -4.40
N VAL A 154 15.46 -13.34 -3.64
CA VAL A 154 14.99 -14.41 -2.75
C VAL A 154 14.11 -15.40 -3.51
N THR A 155 13.25 -14.90 -4.38
CA THR A 155 12.39 -15.71 -5.27
C THR A 155 12.24 -14.97 -6.59
N SER A 156 11.80 -15.62 -7.67
CA SER A 156 11.54 -14.90 -8.93
C SER A 156 10.38 -13.89 -8.76
N PRO A 157 10.27 -12.85 -9.59
CA PRO A 157 9.14 -11.91 -9.55
C PRO A 157 7.83 -12.58 -9.99
N ALA A 158 6.72 -12.28 -9.33
CA ALA A 158 5.43 -12.93 -9.56
C ALA A 158 4.26 -11.95 -9.45
N ILE A 159 3.18 -12.28 -10.17
CA ILE A 159 1.84 -11.76 -9.88
C ILE A 159 1.14 -12.77 -8.97
N VAL A 160 0.76 -12.33 -7.77
CA VAL A 160 0.04 -13.16 -6.78
C VAL A 160 -1.38 -12.64 -6.63
N ILE A 161 -2.35 -13.55 -6.62
CA ILE A 161 -3.76 -13.22 -6.49
C ILE A 161 -4.31 -13.92 -5.24
N PHE A 162 -4.82 -13.12 -4.32
CA PHE A 162 -5.52 -13.59 -3.12
C PHE A 162 -7.03 -13.45 -3.29
N ASP A 163 -7.78 -14.44 -2.82
CA ASP A 163 -9.21 -14.28 -2.56
C ASP A 163 -9.40 -13.59 -1.22
N LEU A 164 -9.95 -12.38 -1.23
CA LEU A 164 -10.10 -11.55 -0.04
C LEU A 164 -11.19 -12.06 0.92
N ASN A 165 -12.07 -12.96 0.47
CA ASN A 165 -13.06 -13.58 1.35
C ASN A 165 -12.47 -14.71 2.20
N THR A 166 -11.39 -15.34 1.73
CA THR A 166 -10.74 -16.47 2.42
C THR A 166 -9.31 -16.17 2.87
N ASP A 167 -8.75 -15.03 2.45
CA ASP A 167 -7.36 -14.62 2.66
C ASP A 167 -6.34 -15.65 2.15
N LYS A 168 -6.69 -16.38 1.08
CA LYS A 168 -5.86 -17.43 0.49
C LYS A 168 -5.40 -17.07 -0.91
N VAL A 169 -4.20 -17.51 -1.26
CA VAL A 169 -3.73 -17.47 -2.64
C VAL A 169 -4.61 -18.37 -3.50
N ILE A 170 -5.14 -17.80 -4.59
CA ILE A 170 -5.88 -18.54 -5.61
C ILE A 170 -5.07 -18.70 -6.90
N ARG A 171 -4.04 -17.86 -7.10
CA ARG A 171 -3.10 -18.01 -8.20
C ARG A 171 -1.79 -17.30 -7.91
N ARG A 172 -0.69 -17.94 -8.30
CA ARG A 172 0.63 -17.32 -8.43
C ARG A 172 1.12 -17.53 -9.86
N TYR A 173 1.33 -16.46 -10.59
CA TYR A 173 2.01 -16.49 -11.87
C TYR A 173 3.45 -16.00 -11.68
N GLN A 174 4.37 -16.94 -11.67
CA GLN A 174 5.80 -16.65 -11.67
C GLN A 174 6.19 -16.12 -13.05
N LEU A 175 6.74 -14.91 -13.13
CA LEU A 175 7.25 -14.38 -14.39
C LEU A 175 8.38 -15.29 -14.87
N LYS A 176 8.30 -15.67 -16.14
CA LYS A 176 9.25 -16.53 -16.81
C LYS A 176 10.29 -15.69 -17.54
N PRO A 177 11.43 -16.26 -17.97
CA PRO A 177 12.41 -15.53 -18.76
C PRO A 177 11.83 -14.89 -20.03
N GLU A 178 10.83 -15.52 -20.65
CA GLU A 178 10.10 -14.99 -21.82
C GLU A 178 9.22 -13.77 -21.51
N ASP A 179 8.82 -13.58 -20.24
CA ASP A 179 8.04 -12.42 -19.79
C ASP A 179 8.94 -11.20 -19.47
N ILE A 180 10.27 -11.38 -19.47
CA ILE A 180 11.25 -10.43 -18.95
C ILE A 180 12.20 -10.00 -20.07
N LYS A 181 12.31 -8.68 -20.30
CA LYS A 181 13.20 -8.12 -21.33
C LYS A 181 14.62 -7.91 -20.78
N GLY A 182 15.26 -8.99 -20.35
CA GLY A 182 16.61 -8.99 -19.77
C GLY A 182 16.65 -8.67 -18.27
N ASP A 183 17.82 -8.90 -17.67
CA ASP A 183 18.02 -8.95 -16.22
C ASP A 183 17.77 -7.60 -15.51
N ASP A 184 17.82 -6.48 -16.23
CA ASP A 184 17.57 -5.13 -15.70
C ASP A 184 16.08 -4.75 -15.65
N SER A 185 15.18 -5.67 -16.02
CA SER A 185 13.75 -5.40 -16.01
C SER A 185 13.22 -5.22 -14.58
N PHE A 186 12.46 -4.15 -14.35
CA PHE A 186 11.90 -3.84 -13.05
C PHE A 186 10.40 -3.57 -13.10
N PHE A 187 9.63 -4.38 -12.38
CA PHE A 187 8.17 -4.42 -12.46
C PHE A 187 7.53 -3.61 -11.33
N ALA A 188 7.48 -2.29 -11.49
CA ALA A 188 6.95 -1.40 -10.47
C ALA A 188 5.42 -1.25 -10.50
N ASN A 189 4.78 -1.32 -11.68
CA ASN A 189 3.38 -0.91 -11.88
C ASN A 189 2.55 -1.86 -12.78
N ILE A 190 2.93 -3.14 -12.93
CA ILE A 190 2.17 -4.06 -13.81
C ILE A 190 0.82 -4.50 -13.23
N VAL A 191 0.61 -4.24 -11.94
CA VAL A 191 -0.66 -4.36 -11.24
C VAL A 191 -1.08 -2.94 -10.89
N SER A 192 -1.99 -2.37 -11.68
CA SER A 192 -2.59 -1.06 -11.45
C SER A 192 -3.98 -0.99 -12.09
N THR A 193 -4.78 -0.03 -11.65
CA THR A 193 -5.99 0.41 -12.34
C THR A 193 -5.68 1.12 -13.65
#